data_AF-A0A0L1IDU7-F1
#
_entry.id   AF-A0A0L1IDU7-F1
#
_cell.length_a   1.000
_cell.length_b   1.000
_cell.length_c   1.000
_cell.angle_alpha   90.00
_cell.angle_beta   90.00
_cell.angle_gamma   90.00
#
_symmetry.space_group_name_H-M   'P 1'
#
loop_
_entity.id
_entity.type
_entity.pdbx_description
1 polymer ?
#
loop_
_entity_poly.entity_id
_entity_poly.type
_entity_poly.pdbx_seq_one_letter_code
_entity_poly.pdbx_strand_id
1 'polypeptide(L)'
;MKIDLELIKKKSEHNEGLMEDLEEISLHQLQIKKIEFINIHCKNLKILLLQNNLIEKIENLNQLKKLEYLNLAINNITVIENLEKCESLKKLDLTLNFIDLDKIEESINNLKKNENLKEFYIMGNPCSNWTYLKYYIIFQVEQLEVLDGCDILISDRIKAKQSFEQVLISLKKEKQINKSKENETNNLYSINNRKQFMKK
;
A
#
# COMPACT_ATOMS: atom_id res chain seq x y z
N MET A 1 14.91 -7.33 -10.37
CA MET A 1 15.55 -8.22 -9.39
C MET A 1 14.49 -8.82 -8.47
N LYS A 2 14.76 -9.88 -7.73
CA LYS A 2 13.86 -10.43 -6.71
C LYS A 2 14.63 -10.60 -5.40
N ILE A 3 13.91 -10.70 -4.29
CA ILE A 3 14.54 -11.04 -3.02
C ILE A 3 14.85 -12.53 -3.05
N ASP A 4 16.11 -12.89 -2.80
CA ASP A 4 16.56 -14.27 -2.71
C ASP A 4 17.42 -14.46 -1.45
N LEU A 5 17.75 -15.73 -1.19
CA LEU A 5 18.51 -16.11 0.00
C LEU A 5 19.90 -15.46 0.04
N GLU A 6 20.56 -15.31 -1.10
CA GLU A 6 21.90 -14.69 -1.16
C GLU A 6 21.84 -13.21 -0.81
N LEU A 7 20.84 -12.50 -1.31
CA LEU A 7 20.63 -11.09 -0.98
C LEU A 7 20.33 -10.90 0.50
N ILE A 8 19.48 -11.76 1.07
CA ILE A 8 19.17 -11.73 2.52
C ILE A 8 20.45 -11.96 3.31
N LYS A 9 21.21 -13.02 3.00
CA LYS A 9 22.49 -13.34 3.68
C LYS A 9 23.48 -12.20 3.63
N LYS A 10 23.66 -11.60 2.44
CA LYS A 10 24.57 -10.45 2.23
C LYS A 10 24.16 -9.23 3.04
N LYS A 11 22.86 -9.05 3.28
CA LYS A 11 22.32 -7.92 4.05
C LYS A 11 22.17 -8.23 5.54
N SER A 12 22.25 -9.49 5.94
CA SER A 12 22.23 -9.96 7.32
C SER A 12 23.61 -10.33 7.87
N GLU A 13 24.71 -9.93 7.23
CA GLU A 13 26.08 -10.29 7.64
C GLU A 13 26.41 -9.86 9.07
N HIS A 14 25.73 -8.83 9.60
CA HIS A 14 25.87 -8.39 10.98
C HIS A 14 25.11 -9.22 12.02
N ASN A 15 24.32 -10.22 11.60
CA ASN A 15 23.48 -11.05 12.48
C ASN A 15 24.10 -12.43 12.77
N GLU A 16 25.44 -12.50 12.81
CA GLU A 16 26.23 -13.70 13.11
C GLU A 16 25.89 -14.95 12.27
N GLY A 17 25.24 -14.77 11.11
CA GLY A 17 24.82 -15.86 10.22
C GLY A 17 23.52 -16.56 10.61
N LEU A 18 22.86 -16.15 11.70
CA LEU A 18 21.57 -16.70 12.13
C LEU A 18 20.42 -15.86 11.56
N MET A 19 19.89 -16.31 10.42
CA MET A 19 18.73 -15.68 9.76
C MET A 19 17.44 -15.76 10.59
N GLU A 20 17.35 -16.75 11.49
CA GLU A 20 16.19 -16.94 12.36
C GLU A 20 16.06 -15.81 13.40
N ASP A 21 17.16 -15.16 13.79
CA ASP A 21 17.16 -14.08 14.78
C ASP A 21 17.12 -12.68 14.14
N LEU A 22 16.95 -12.60 12.82
CA LEU A 22 16.96 -11.31 12.13
C LEU A 22 15.67 -10.53 12.44
N GLU A 23 15.81 -9.44 13.19
CA GLU A 23 14.69 -8.57 13.55
C GLU A 23 14.50 -7.40 12.56
N GLU A 24 15.55 -6.98 11.86
CA GLU A 24 15.51 -5.87 10.91
C GLU A 24 16.25 -6.22 9.62
N ILE A 25 15.67 -5.88 8.48
CA ILE A 25 16.34 -5.99 7.19
C ILE A 25 16.08 -4.76 6.32
N SER A 26 17.17 -4.23 5.77
CA SER A 26 17.14 -3.08 4.87
C SER A 26 17.50 -3.47 3.44
N LEU A 27 16.52 -3.34 2.55
CA LEU A 27 16.56 -3.72 1.14
C LEU A 27 16.15 -2.57 0.22
N HIS A 28 16.46 -1.32 0.61
CA HIS A 28 16.12 -0.15 -0.19
C HIS A 28 17.03 0.03 -1.42
N GLN A 29 16.51 0.64 -2.49
CA GLN A 29 17.29 1.05 -3.68
C GLN A 29 17.94 -0.11 -4.44
N LEU A 30 17.24 -1.24 -4.54
CA LEU A 30 17.77 -2.48 -5.09
C LEU A 30 17.06 -2.93 -6.38
N GLN A 31 16.12 -2.14 -6.92
CA GLN A 31 15.34 -2.51 -8.11
C GLN A 31 14.62 -3.86 -7.96
N ILE A 32 14.19 -4.16 -6.72
CA ILE A 32 13.41 -5.35 -6.40
C ILE A 32 12.04 -5.21 -7.03
N LYS A 33 11.59 -6.24 -7.75
CA LYS A 33 10.26 -6.30 -8.39
C LYS A 33 9.30 -7.24 -7.68
N LYS A 34 9.84 -8.21 -6.93
CA LYS A 34 9.08 -9.26 -6.25
C LYS A 34 9.62 -9.55 -4.88
N ILE A 35 8.71 -9.70 -3.93
CA ILE A 35 9.00 -10.13 -2.56
C ILE A 35 8.93 -11.66 -2.53
N GLU A 36 10.06 -12.32 -2.35
CA GLU A 36 10.14 -13.78 -2.23
C GLU A 36 11.09 -14.14 -1.07
N PHE A 37 11.01 -15.38 -0.58
CA PHE A 37 11.91 -15.98 0.42
C PHE A 37 11.93 -15.36 1.84
N ILE A 38 11.50 -14.12 2.06
CA ILE A 38 11.50 -13.47 3.39
C ILE A 38 10.68 -14.28 4.41
N ASN A 39 9.48 -14.71 4.04
CA ASN A 39 8.60 -15.48 4.92
C ASN A 39 9.17 -16.83 5.37
N ILE A 40 10.10 -17.40 4.61
CA ILE A 40 10.67 -18.73 4.88
C ILE A 40 11.75 -18.64 5.95
N HIS A 41 12.63 -17.64 5.85
CA HIS A 41 13.86 -17.56 6.63
C HIS A 41 13.83 -16.54 7.76
N CYS A 42 13.03 -15.48 7.65
CA CYS A 42 13.05 -14.34 8.57
C CYS A 42 11.77 -14.28 9.43
N LYS A 43 11.41 -15.38 10.11
CA LYS A 43 10.16 -15.46 10.89
C LYS A 43 10.09 -14.47 12.06
N ASN A 44 11.25 -14.04 12.57
CA ASN A 44 11.34 -13.09 13.68
C ASN A 44 11.47 -11.62 13.25
N LEU A 45 11.34 -11.34 11.95
CA LEU A 45 11.48 -10.01 11.40
C LEU A 45 10.40 -9.06 11.97
N LYS A 46 10.85 -7.95 12.54
CA LYS A 46 10.03 -6.84 13.07
C LYS A 46 10.04 -5.64 12.13
N ILE A 47 11.14 -5.38 11.44
CA ILE A 47 11.30 -4.21 10.58
C ILE A 47 11.73 -4.65 9.17
N LEU A 48 10.95 -4.29 8.16
CA LEU A 48 11.24 -4.55 6.76
C LEU A 48 11.23 -3.24 5.96
N LEU A 49 12.41 -2.83 5.49
CA LEU A 49 12.60 -1.61 4.72
C LEU A 49 12.81 -1.94 3.24
N LEU A 50 11.80 -1.67 2.42
CA LEU A 50 11.76 -1.96 0.98
C LEU A 50 11.56 -0.70 0.13
N GLN A 51 11.86 0.48 0.67
CA GLN A 51 11.64 1.74 -0.02
C GLN A 51 12.52 1.91 -1.28
N ASN A 52 12.02 2.67 -2.24
CA ASN A 52 12.68 2.95 -3.52
C ASN A 52 13.05 1.65 -4.27
N ASN A 53 12.03 0.85 -4.55
CA ASN A 53 12.11 -0.37 -5.35
C ASN A 53 11.05 -0.33 -6.46
N LEU A 54 10.83 -1.46 -7.15
CA LEU A 54 9.91 -1.60 -8.27
C LEU A 54 8.84 -2.66 -7.96
N ILE A 55 8.47 -2.82 -6.69
CA ILE A 55 7.54 -3.85 -6.23
C ILE A 55 6.14 -3.48 -6.67
N GLU A 56 5.47 -4.36 -7.41
CA GLU A 56 4.11 -4.13 -7.93
C GLU A 56 3.02 -4.74 -7.03
N LYS A 57 3.39 -5.73 -6.22
CA LYS A 57 2.46 -6.51 -5.38
C LYS A 57 3.05 -6.80 -4.03
N ILE A 58 2.20 -6.69 -3.01
CA ILE A 58 2.51 -7.16 -1.66
C ILE A 58 2.21 -8.67 -1.64
N GLU A 59 3.25 -9.48 -1.55
CA GLU A 59 3.14 -10.94 -1.56
C GLU A 59 4.15 -11.53 -0.58
N ASN A 60 3.91 -12.78 -0.14
CA ASN A 60 4.84 -13.51 0.72
C ASN A 60 5.22 -12.81 2.04
N LEU A 61 4.31 -12.02 2.63
CA LEU A 61 4.49 -11.41 3.97
C LEU A 61 3.57 -12.00 5.05
N ASN A 62 2.56 -12.76 4.64
CA ASN A 62 1.49 -13.29 5.50
C ASN A 62 1.93 -14.27 6.62
N GLN A 63 3.20 -14.66 6.69
CA GLN A 63 3.75 -15.49 7.77
C GLN A 63 4.59 -14.68 8.77
N LEU A 64 4.84 -13.39 8.51
CA LEU A 64 5.65 -12.52 9.35
C LEU A 64 4.81 -11.95 10.50
N LYS A 65 4.41 -12.82 11.43
CA LYS A 65 3.54 -12.45 12.55
C LYS A 65 4.14 -11.38 13.47
N LYS A 66 5.47 -11.29 13.54
CA LYS A 66 6.22 -10.33 14.36
C LYS A 66 6.52 -9.02 13.63
N LEU A 67 6.15 -8.88 12.36
CA LEU A 67 6.42 -7.66 11.59
C LEU A 67 5.66 -6.48 12.21
N GLU A 68 6.39 -5.49 12.69
CA GLU A 68 5.87 -4.27 13.32
C GLU A 68 5.91 -3.07 12.38
N TYR A 69 6.94 -2.97 11.55
CA TYR A 69 7.12 -1.88 10.60
C TYR A 69 7.42 -2.40 9.20
N LEU A 70 6.58 -2.00 8.24
CA LEU A 70 6.77 -2.24 6.82
C LEU A 70 6.87 -0.91 6.07
N ASN A 71 8.03 -0.66 5.48
CA ASN A 71 8.22 0.48 4.59
C ASN A 71 8.26 0.03 3.12
N LEU A 72 7.26 0.44 2.37
CA LEU A 72 7.10 0.20 0.93
C LEU A 72 7.01 1.52 0.15
N ALA A 73 7.50 2.62 0.70
CA ALA A 73 7.48 3.92 0.03
C ALA A 73 8.23 3.89 -1.31
N ILE A 74 7.76 4.64 -2.31
CA ILE A 74 8.38 4.72 -3.64
C ILE A 74 8.50 3.31 -4.27
N ASN A 75 7.35 2.71 -4.53
CA ASN A 75 7.21 1.43 -5.23
C ASN A 75 6.05 1.51 -6.24
N ASN A 76 5.72 0.38 -6.88
CA ASN A 76 4.70 0.30 -7.92
C ASN A 76 3.39 -0.38 -7.42
N ILE A 77 3.11 -0.32 -6.12
CA ILE A 77 1.99 -1.06 -5.51
C ILE A 77 0.67 -0.43 -5.91
N THR A 78 -0.28 -1.25 -6.35
CA THR A 78 -1.61 -0.79 -6.81
C THR A 78 -2.76 -1.17 -5.88
N VAL A 79 -2.53 -2.11 -4.95
CA VAL A 79 -3.52 -2.60 -3.99
C VAL A 79 -2.84 -3.07 -2.71
N ILE A 80 -3.49 -2.85 -1.57
CA ILE A 80 -3.05 -3.39 -0.28
C ILE A 80 -3.69 -4.77 -0.08
N GLU A 81 -2.86 -5.80 -0.08
CA GLU A 81 -3.26 -7.21 0.06
C GLU A 81 -2.19 -8.00 0.80
N ASN A 82 -2.53 -9.21 1.25
CA ASN A 82 -1.60 -10.16 1.88
C ASN A 82 -0.93 -9.69 3.19
N LEU A 83 -1.49 -8.68 3.85
CA LEU A 83 -1.05 -8.16 5.15
C LEU A 83 -1.93 -8.63 6.32
N GLU A 84 -3.02 -9.33 6.06
CA GLU A 84 -4.06 -9.65 7.05
C GLU A 84 -3.56 -10.52 8.21
N LYS A 85 -2.48 -11.27 7.99
CA LYS A 85 -1.85 -12.15 8.98
C LYS A 85 -0.62 -11.53 9.66
N CYS A 86 -0.27 -10.30 9.29
CA CYS A 86 0.78 -9.53 9.98
C CYS A 86 0.18 -8.94 11.26
N GLU A 87 -0.06 -9.80 12.25
CA GLU A 87 -0.79 -9.49 13.48
C GLU A 87 -0.13 -8.37 14.30
N SER A 88 1.21 -8.28 14.28
CA SER A 88 1.96 -7.26 15.03
C SER A 88 2.19 -5.95 14.27
N LEU A 89 1.63 -5.78 13.06
CA LEU A 89 1.91 -4.61 12.22
C LEU A 89 1.38 -3.34 12.87
N LYS A 90 2.31 -2.42 13.20
CA LYS A 90 2.04 -1.12 13.85
C LYS A 90 2.18 0.04 12.89
N LYS A 91 3.11 -0.04 11.94
CA LYS A 91 3.44 1.04 11.01
C LYS A 91 3.51 0.50 9.58
N LEU A 92 2.75 1.13 8.68
CA LEU A 92 2.76 0.84 7.25
C LEU A 92 2.99 2.12 6.46
N ASP A 93 4.06 2.14 5.66
CA ASP A 93 4.35 3.25 4.76
C ASP A 93 4.20 2.82 3.30
N LEU A 94 3.22 3.40 2.62
CA LEU A 94 2.92 3.23 1.19
C LEU A 94 2.99 4.57 0.44
N THR A 95 3.73 5.53 0.96
CA THR A 95 3.97 6.83 0.32
C THR A 95 4.47 6.67 -1.11
N LEU A 96 3.94 7.45 -2.05
CA LEU A 96 4.35 7.45 -3.46
C LEU A 96 4.28 6.04 -4.11
N ASN A 97 3.11 5.42 -4.02
CA ASN A 97 2.75 4.21 -4.77
C ASN A 97 1.62 4.53 -5.79
N PHE A 98 0.98 3.51 -6.35
CA PHE A 98 -0.02 3.64 -7.42
C PHE A 98 -1.39 3.08 -7.00
N ILE A 99 -1.75 3.21 -5.72
CA ILE A 99 -3.07 2.78 -5.24
C ILE A 99 -4.14 3.74 -5.77
N ASP A 100 -5.00 3.23 -6.65
CA ASP A 100 -6.10 3.99 -7.24
C ASP A 100 -7.36 3.93 -6.37
N LEU A 101 -8.25 4.89 -6.59
CA LEU A 101 -9.55 4.99 -5.95
C LEU A 101 -10.40 3.74 -6.16
N ASP A 102 -10.29 3.08 -7.32
CA ASP A 102 -11.01 1.83 -7.57
C ASP A 102 -10.60 0.71 -6.61
N LYS A 103 -9.34 0.71 -6.17
CA LYS A 103 -8.76 -0.28 -5.26
C LYS A 103 -8.79 0.12 -3.79
N ILE A 104 -9.26 1.32 -3.45
CA ILE A 104 -9.23 1.80 -2.06
C ILE A 104 -10.10 0.96 -1.13
N GLU A 105 -11.29 0.53 -1.58
CA GLU A 105 -12.22 -0.24 -0.73
C GLU A 105 -11.62 -1.61 -0.37
N GLU A 106 -11.03 -2.29 -1.37
CA GLU A 106 -10.31 -3.56 -1.21
C GLU A 106 -9.11 -3.39 -0.27
N SER A 107 -8.29 -2.37 -0.53
CA SER A 107 -7.07 -2.07 0.22
C SER A 107 -7.35 -1.79 1.70
N ILE A 108 -8.33 -0.92 1.98
CA ILE A 108 -8.68 -0.54 3.35
C ILE A 108 -9.37 -1.69 4.09
N ASN A 109 -10.18 -2.51 3.41
CA ASN A 109 -10.80 -3.68 4.02
C ASN A 109 -9.77 -4.72 4.50
N ASN A 110 -8.63 -4.83 3.81
CA ASN A 110 -7.53 -5.67 4.28
C ASN A 110 -6.88 -5.12 5.56
N LEU A 111 -6.63 -3.80 5.61
CA LEU A 111 -6.01 -3.17 6.78
C LEU A 111 -6.84 -3.23 8.06
N LYS A 112 -8.18 -3.33 7.95
CA LYS A 112 -9.05 -3.52 9.12
C LYS A 112 -8.66 -4.70 9.99
N LYS A 113 -8.11 -5.76 9.38
CA LYS A 113 -7.73 -7.00 10.07
C LYS A 113 -6.45 -6.83 10.90
N ASN A 114 -5.66 -5.77 10.66
CA ASN A 114 -4.46 -5.46 11.42
C ASN A 114 -4.84 -4.62 12.66
N GLU A 115 -5.28 -5.26 13.73
CA GLU A 115 -5.78 -4.59 14.95
C GLU A 115 -4.73 -3.69 15.63
N ASN A 116 -3.44 -4.00 15.44
CA ASN A 116 -2.33 -3.25 16.02
C ASN A 116 -1.83 -2.08 15.15
N LEU A 117 -2.42 -1.86 13.97
CA LEU A 117 -1.95 -0.80 13.05
C LEU A 117 -2.26 0.59 13.62
N LYS A 118 -1.21 1.36 13.91
CA LYS A 118 -1.29 2.70 14.51
C LYS A 118 -0.89 3.82 13.56
N GLU A 119 0.09 3.58 12.71
CA GLU A 119 0.59 4.58 11.77
C GLU A 119 0.42 4.10 10.33
N PHE A 120 -0.19 4.94 9.50
CA PHE A 120 -0.40 4.64 8.09
C PHE A 120 -0.07 5.85 7.22
N TYR A 121 0.73 5.62 6.19
CA TYR A 121 1.12 6.65 5.22
C TYR A 121 0.73 6.20 3.82
N ILE A 122 -0.08 7.01 3.15
CA ILE A 122 -0.62 6.75 1.80
C ILE A 122 -0.49 7.98 0.89
N MET A 123 0.16 9.06 1.34
CA MET A 123 0.33 10.27 0.54
C MET A 123 1.02 9.99 -0.81
N GLY A 124 0.61 10.73 -1.84
CA GLY A 124 1.21 10.62 -3.17
C GLY A 124 0.78 9.39 -3.97
N ASN A 125 -0.30 8.72 -3.57
CA ASN A 125 -0.98 7.72 -4.38
C ASN A 125 -2.08 8.39 -5.25
N PRO A 126 -2.50 7.82 -6.40
CA PRO A 126 -3.61 8.35 -7.18
C PRO A 126 -4.91 8.52 -6.38
N CYS A 127 -5.18 7.65 -5.40
CA CYS A 127 -6.32 7.80 -4.51
C CYS A 127 -6.25 9.05 -3.62
N SER A 128 -5.07 9.63 -3.39
CA SER A 128 -4.87 10.84 -2.59
C SER A 128 -5.53 12.08 -3.20
N ASN A 129 -5.86 12.07 -4.50
CA ASN A 129 -6.62 13.13 -5.15
C ASN A 129 -8.08 13.20 -4.67
N TRP A 130 -8.60 12.12 -4.08
CA TRP A 130 -9.97 12.10 -3.58
C TRP A 130 -10.08 12.84 -2.24
N THR A 131 -10.82 13.95 -2.25
CA THR A 131 -10.95 14.87 -1.09
C THR A 131 -11.43 14.20 0.19
N TYR A 132 -12.24 13.15 0.09
CA TYR A 132 -12.80 12.44 1.24
C TYR A 132 -11.98 11.24 1.71
N LEU A 133 -10.80 10.98 1.11
CA LEU A 133 -9.95 9.84 1.44
C LEU A 133 -9.62 9.79 2.94
N LYS A 134 -9.20 10.92 3.53
CA LYS A 134 -8.88 11.02 4.96
C LYS A 134 -10.03 10.51 5.82
N TYR A 135 -11.24 11.00 5.58
CA TYR A 135 -12.42 10.63 6.37
C TYR A 135 -12.83 9.18 6.13
N TYR A 136 -12.68 8.67 4.90
CA TYR A 136 -12.92 7.27 4.59
C TYR A 136 -11.98 6.35 5.38
N ILE A 137 -10.66 6.63 5.38
CA ILE A 137 -9.68 5.83 6.11
C ILE A 137 -9.94 5.89 7.62
N ILE A 138 -10.12 7.09 8.18
CA ILE A 138 -10.35 7.27 9.63
C ILE A 138 -11.60 6.55 10.10
N PHE A 139 -12.67 6.55 9.30
CA PHE A 139 -13.90 5.85 9.64
C PHE A 139 -13.76 4.33 9.55
N GLN A 140 -13.03 3.83 8.54
CA GLN A 140 -12.94 2.39 8.29
C GLN A 140 -11.86 1.69 9.14
N VAL A 141 -10.75 2.37 9.45
CA VAL A 141 -9.60 1.84 10.19
C VAL A 141 -9.55 2.52 11.55
N GLU A 142 -10.47 2.14 12.44
CA GLU A 142 -10.68 2.80 13.73
C GLU A 142 -9.46 2.72 14.65
N GLN A 143 -8.63 1.67 14.53
CA GLN A 143 -7.42 1.46 15.34
C GLN A 143 -6.29 2.46 15.10
N LEU A 144 -6.35 3.21 13.98
CA LEU A 144 -5.28 4.08 13.51
C LEU A 144 -5.15 5.33 14.40
N GLU A 145 -3.93 5.74 14.72
CA GLU A 145 -3.62 6.91 15.55
C GLU A 145 -2.98 8.04 14.75
N VAL A 146 -2.19 7.70 13.72
CA VAL A 146 -1.52 8.67 12.83
C VAL A 146 -1.80 8.32 11.38
N LEU A 147 -2.20 9.33 10.60
CA LEU A 147 -2.38 9.23 9.15
C LEU A 147 -1.54 10.30 8.46
N ASP A 148 -0.66 9.87 7.54
CA ASP A 148 0.21 10.77 6.76
C ASP A 148 1.04 11.72 7.64
N GLY A 149 1.47 11.25 8.81
CA GLY A 149 2.24 12.01 9.79
C GLY A 149 1.42 12.99 10.65
N CYS A 150 0.09 13.00 10.52
CA CYS A 150 -0.81 13.80 11.34
C CYS A 150 -1.56 12.93 12.36
N ASP A 151 -1.60 13.37 13.62
CA ASP A 151 -2.39 12.71 14.67
C ASP A 151 -3.88 12.75 14.34
N ILE A 152 -4.57 11.63 14.55
CA ILE A 152 -6.02 11.50 14.38
C ILE A 152 -6.71 11.89 15.67
N LEU A 153 -7.30 13.08 15.68
CA LEU A 153 -8.01 13.60 16.83
C LEU A 153 -9.43 13.02 16.92
N ILE A 154 -10.02 13.07 18.11
CA ILE A 154 -11.43 12.70 18.33
C ILE A 154 -12.35 13.52 17.40
N SER A 155 -12.04 14.79 17.17
CA SER A 155 -12.78 15.64 16.25
C SER A 155 -12.74 15.14 14.80
N ASP A 156 -11.63 14.56 14.35
CA ASP A 156 -11.55 13.96 13.01
C ASP A 156 -12.45 12.74 12.91
N ARG A 157 -12.49 11.89 13.96
CA ARG A 157 -13.38 10.72 14.01
C ARG A 157 -14.85 11.11 14.00
N ILE A 158 -15.23 12.15 14.76
CA ILE A 158 -16.60 12.67 14.77
C ILE A 158 -16.98 13.18 13.37
N LYS A 159 -16.11 13.98 12.75
CA LYS A 159 -16.33 14.47 11.38
C LYS A 159 -16.47 13.32 10.39
N ALA A 160 -15.56 12.35 10.43
CA ALA A 160 -15.57 11.18 9.56
C ALA A 160 -16.90 10.41 9.66
N LYS A 161 -17.41 10.21 10.89
CA LYS A 161 -18.71 9.57 11.16
C LYS A 161 -19.89 10.40 10.66
N GLN A 162 -19.90 11.71 10.89
CA GLN A 162 -20.98 12.60 10.46
C GLN A 162 -21.05 12.73 8.92
N SER A 163 -19.91 12.76 8.25
CA SER A 163 -19.84 12.90 6.80
C SER A 163 -19.90 11.57 6.05
N PHE A 164 -20.02 10.42 6.74
CA PHE A 164 -19.79 9.12 6.12
C PHE A 164 -20.73 8.81 4.94
N GLU A 165 -22.01 9.20 5.02
CA GLU A 165 -22.93 9.05 3.89
C GLU A 165 -22.48 9.85 2.67
N GLN A 166 -22.03 11.09 2.87
CA GLN A 166 -21.52 11.95 1.79
C GLN A 166 -20.23 11.39 1.20
N VAL A 167 -19.35 10.84 2.04
CA VAL A 167 -18.12 10.14 1.62
C VAL A 167 -18.48 8.99 0.66
N LEU A 168 -19.45 8.13 1.01
CA LEU A 168 -19.85 7.02 0.15
C LEU A 168 -20.50 7.48 -1.17
N ILE A 169 -21.30 8.55 -1.13
CA ILE A 169 -21.88 9.15 -2.35
C ILE A 169 -20.76 9.70 -3.25
N SER A 170 -19.79 10.42 -2.68
CA SER A 170 -18.64 10.95 -3.42
C SER A 170 -17.81 9.83 -4.02
N LEU A 171 -17.51 8.78 -3.26
CA LEU A 171 -16.74 7.63 -3.75
C LEU A 171 -17.39 7.01 -5.00
N LYS A 172 -18.70 6.78 -4.97
CA LYS A 172 -19.44 6.24 -6.12
C LYS A 172 -19.38 7.16 -7.34
N LYS A 173 -19.49 8.47 -7.15
CA LYS A 173 -19.41 9.46 -8.23
C LYS A 173 -18.03 9.49 -8.87
N GLU A 174 -16.97 9.56 -8.06
CA GLU A 174 -15.59 9.61 -8.55
C GLU A 174 -15.21 8.35 -9.34
N LYS A 175 -15.63 7.16 -8.87
CA LYS A 175 -15.43 5.92 -9.63
C LYS A 175 -16.14 5.91 -10.99
N GLN A 176 -17.32 6.53 -11.10
CA GLN A 176 -18.00 6.67 -12.39
C GLN A 176 -17.29 7.65 -13.32
N ILE A 177 -16.75 8.74 -12.77
CA ILE A 177 -15.97 9.72 -13.51
C ILE A 177 -14.68 9.09 -14.06
N ASN A 178 -13.98 8.28 -13.26
CA ASN A 178 -12.77 7.61 -13.72
C ASN A 178 -13.07 6.62 -14.85
N LYS A 179 -14.12 5.81 -14.71
CA LYS A 179 -14.55 4.87 -15.77
C LYS A 179 -14.96 5.56 -17.07
N SER A 180 -15.63 6.72 -16.99
CA SER A 180 -16.01 7.48 -18.20
C SER A 180 -14.77 8.07 -18.90
N LYS A 181 -13.82 8.63 -18.15
CA LYS A 181 -12.54 9.11 -18.70
C LYS A 181 -11.73 7.99 -19.36
N GLU A 182 -11.66 6.81 -18.75
CA GLU A 182 -11.00 5.64 -19.35
C GLU A 182 -11.67 5.23 -20.66
N ASN A 183 -13.00 5.18 -20.70
CA ASN A 183 -13.75 4.85 -21.92
C ASN A 183 -13.55 5.89 -23.03
N GLU A 184 -13.54 7.18 -22.69
CA GLU A 184 -13.26 8.26 -23.65
C GLU A 184 -11.83 8.17 -24.19
N THR A 185 -10.86 7.92 -23.32
CA THR A 185 -9.45 7.74 -23.67
C THR A 185 -9.27 6.52 -24.59
N ASN A 186 -9.87 5.39 -24.25
CA ASN A 186 -9.85 4.17 -25.06
C ASN A 186 -10.54 4.35 -26.42
N ASN A 187 -11.63 5.11 -26.47
CA ASN A 187 -12.30 5.46 -27.72
C ASN A 187 -11.44 6.39 -28.59
N LEU A 188 -10.76 7.38 -28.00
CA LEU A 188 -9.87 8.29 -28.72
C LEU A 188 -8.68 7.55 -29.36
N TYR A 189 -8.12 6.55 -28.67
CA TYR A 189 -7.00 5.75 -29.16
C TYR A 189 -7.40 4.50 -29.96
N SER A 190 -8.70 4.22 -30.10
CA SER A 190 -9.19 3.08 -30.87
C SER A 190 -8.71 3.17 -32.34
N ILE A 191 -8.30 2.02 -32.90
CA ILE A 191 -7.69 1.89 -34.24
C ILE A 191 -8.57 2.50 -35.35
N ASN A 192 -9.88 2.54 -35.14
CA ASN A 192 -10.85 3.12 -36.07
C ASN A 192 -10.68 4.64 -36.23
N ASN A 193 -10.30 5.36 -35.17
CA ASN A 193 -10.06 6.81 -35.23
C ASN A 193 -8.66 7.16 -35.76
N ARG A 194 -7.66 6.28 -35.59
CA ARG A 194 -6.29 6.49 -36.16
C ARG A 194 -6.27 6.48 -37.70
N LYS A 195 -7.17 5.73 -38.36
CA LYS A 195 -7.27 5.71 -39.83
C LYS A 195 -7.81 7.03 -40.42
N GLN A 196 -8.45 7.87 -39.61
CA GLN A 196 -8.97 9.17 -40.05
C GLN A 196 -7.88 10.26 -40.02
N PHE A 197 -6.83 10.08 -39.21
CA PHE A 197 -5.70 11.02 -39.12
C PHE A 197 -4.54 10.70 -40.09
N MET A 198 -4.44 9.49 -40.64
CA MET A 198 -3.43 9.11 -41.66
C MET A 198 -3.89 9.33 -43.11
N LYS A 199 -5.05 9.94 -43.35
CA LYS A 199 -5.58 10.25 -44.69
C LYS A 199 -5.51 11.74 -45.06
N LYS A 200 -4.64 12.51 -44.42
CA LYS A 200 -4.27 13.86 -44.85
C LYS A 200 -2.84 13.88 -45.36
#